data_AF-A0A7X5QHV7-F1
#
_entry.id   AF-A0A7X5QHV7-F1
#
_cell.length_a   1.000
_cell.length_b   1.000
_cell.length_c   1.000
_cell.angle_alpha   90.00
_cell.angle_beta   90.00
_cell.angle_gamma   90.00
#
_symmetry.space_group_name_H-M   'P 1'
#
loop_
_entity.id
_entity.type
_entity.pdbx_description
1 polymer ?
#
loop_
_entity_poly.entity_id
_entity_poly.type
_entity_poly.pdbx_seq_one_letter_code
_entity_poly.pdbx_strand_id
1 'polypeptide(L)'
;TVEGQQEHKTTGNYLAQIDGDNALQVKGDVAQKIQGVFSVDANGDLTVQSGSKISLRVGGNFIVIHAGGVDIKGPAINLNSGGSPGDLLQPANPAILQAAASAGSLFVAHCPMKDDQ
;
A
#
# COMPACT_ATOMS: atom_id res chain seq x y z
N THR A 1 1.43 -28.14 8.83
CA THR A 1 2.79 -27.57 8.80
C THR A 1 3.43 -27.95 7.49
N VAL A 2 4.05 -26.99 6.81
CA VAL A 2 4.96 -27.29 5.69
C VAL A 2 6.37 -27.21 6.27
N GLU A 3 7.09 -28.32 6.29
CA GLU A 3 8.43 -28.42 6.90
C GLU A 3 9.57 -28.03 5.95
N GLY A 4 9.24 -27.87 4.66
CA GLY A 4 10.17 -27.51 3.59
C GLY A 4 9.76 -26.24 2.85
N GLN A 5 10.19 -26.15 1.58
CA GLN A 5 9.90 -25.01 0.73
C GLN A 5 8.47 -25.05 0.19
N GLN A 6 7.77 -23.92 0.24
CA GLN A 6 6.50 -23.72 -0.44
C GLN A 6 6.68 -22.71 -1.57
N GLU A 7 6.36 -23.14 -2.79
CA GLU A 7 6.23 -22.26 -3.94
C GLU A 7 4.75 -22.13 -4.32
N HIS A 8 4.32 -20.91 -4.64
CA HIS A 8 2.95 -20.63 -5.06
C HIS A 8 2.96 -19.75 -6.30
N LYS A 9 2.19 -20.14 -7.32
CA LYS A 9 2.03 -19.39 -8.57
C LYS A 9 0.56 -19.22 -8.88
N THR A 10 0.14 -17.97 -9.02
CA THR A 10 -1.17 -17.60 -9.57
C THR A 10 -0.95 -17.03 -10.98
N THR A 11 -1.59 -17.61 -11.99
CA THR A 11 -1.51 -17.10 -13.38
C THR A 11 -2.55 -16.03 -13.69
N GLY A 12 -3.66 -16.03 -12.94
CA GLY A 12 -4.68 -14.98 -12.98
C GLY A 12 -4.54 -13.99 -11.83
N ASN A 13 -5.65 -13.35 -11.49
CA ASN A 13 -5.69 -12.37 -10.41
C ASN A 13 -5.68 -13.06 -9.04
N TYR A 14 -4.94 -12.48 -8.08
CA TYR A 14 -5.01 -12.83 -6.67
C TYR A 14 -5.69 -11.69 -5.92
N LEU A 15 -6.86 -11.95 -5.34
CA LEU A 15 -7.59 -11.00 -4.50
C LEU A 15 -7.89 -11.66 -3.16
N ALA A 16 -7.61 -10.95 -2.07
CA ALA A 16 -7.85 -11.41 -0.72
C ALA A 16 -8.68 -10.36 0.03
N GLN A 17 -9.79 -10.79 0.64
CA GLN A 17 -10.59 -10.02 1.58
C GLN A 17 -10.49 -10.70 2.95
N ILE A 18 -10.22 -9.91 3.98
CA ILE A 18 -10.06 -10.37 5.36
C ILE A 18 -10.95 -9.45 6.19
N ASP A 19 -12.05 -9.98 6.73
CA ASP A 19 -13.01 -9.18 7.51
C ASP A 19 -12.53 -8.90 8.94
N GLY A 20 -11.51 -9.63 9.39
CA GLY A 20 -10.82 -9.42 10.67
C GLY A 20 -9.38 -8.94 10.50
N ASP A 21 -8.53 -9.32 11.45
CA ASP A 21 -7.12 -8.88 11.47
C ASP A 21 -6.21 -9.75 10.59
N ASN A 22 -5.18 -9.12 10.01
CA ASN A 22 -4.09 -9.81 9.34
C ASN A 22 -2.76 -9.49 10.04
N ALA A 23 -2.12 -10.51 10.63
CA ALA A 23 -0.83 -10.39 11.27
C ALA A 23 0.19 -11.29 10.57
N LEU A 24 1.32 -10.71 10.16
CA LEU A 24 2.41 -11.42 9.50
C LEU A 24 3.71 -11.28 10.30
N GLN A 25 4.28 -12.40 10.74
CA GLN A 25 5.61 -12.47 11.33
C GLN A 25 6.51 -13.35 10.46
N VAL A 26 7.62 -12.77 10.01
CA VAL A 26 8.65 -13.48 9.22
C VAL A 26 9.97 -13.37 9.98
N LYS A 27 10.62 -14.51 10.23
CA LYS A 27 11.92 -14.55 10.93
C LYS A 27 13.11 -14.20 10.04
N GLY A 28 12.95 -14.38 8.73
CA GLY A 28 13.92 -13.97 7.72
C GLY A 28 13.46 -12.72 6.97
N ASP A 29 13.82 -12.63 5.70
CA ASP A 29 13.53 -11.46 4.87
C ASP A 29 12.20 -11.58 4.12
N VAL A 30 11.60 -10.42 3.83
CA VAL A 30 10.49 -10.28 2.88
C VAL A 30 10.97 -9.44 1.70
N ALA A 31 10.84 -9.99 0.49
CA ALA A 31 11.12 -9.28 -0.75
C ALA A 31 9.88 -9.30 -1.65
N GLN A 32 9.41 -8.12 -2.06
CA GLN A 32 8.26 -7.96 -2.96
C GLN A 32 8.69 -7.23 -4.22
N LYS A 33 8.44 -7.85 -5.39
CA LYS A 33 8.67 -7.23 -6.70
C LYS A 33 7.33 -7.02 -7.39
N ILE A 34 6.98 -5.75 -7.60
CA ILE A 34 5.75 -5.34 -8.27
C ILE A 34 6.14 -4.66 -9.59
N GLN A 35 5.63 -5.17 -10.71
CA GLN A 35 5.88 -4.58 -12.04
C GLN A 35 4.95 -3.39 -12.32
N GLY A 36 3.74 -3.42 -11.76
CA GLY A 36 2.78 -2.32 -11.82
C GLY A 36 2.93 -1.36 -10.65
N VAL A 37 1.80 -0.88 -10.15
CA VAL A 37 1.73 0.07 -9.02
C VAL A 37 1.62 -0.71 -7.70
N PHE A 38 2.29 -0.19 -6.66
CA PHE A 38 2.09 -0.61 -5.28
C PHE A 38 1.34 0.51 -4.53
N SER A 39 0.11 0.24 -4.10
CA SER A 39 -0.74 1.18 -3.35
C SER A 39 -1.10 0.57 -2.00
N VAL A 40 -1.03 1.37 -0.94
CA VAL A 40 -1.45 1.01 0.41
C VAL A 40 -2.39 2.12 0.87
N ASP A 41 -3.59 1.73 1.26
CA ASP A 41 -4.60 2.63 1.81
C ASP A 41 -5.01 2.09 3.19
N ALA A 42 -4.90 2.95 4.19
CA ALA A 42 -5.24 2.65 5.57
C ALA A 42 -6.15 3.77 6.07
N ASN A 43 -7.32 3.40 6.59
CA ASN A 43 -8.24 4.38 7.18
C ASN A 43 -7.70 4.96 8.50
N GLY A 44 -6.87 4.20 9.21
CA GLY A 44 -6.13 4.65 10.39
C GLY A 44 -4.67 4.99 10.05
N ASP A 45 -3.78 4.78 11.02
CA ASP A 45 -2.37 5.10 10.85
C ASP A 45 -1.63 4.07 9.97
N LEU A 46 -0.73 4.57 9.12
CA LEU A 46 0.30 3.76 8.46
C LEU A 46 1.65 3.98 9.18
N THR A 47 2.05 3.03 10.01
CA THR A 47 3.33 3.07 10.72
C THR A 47 4.34 2.12 10.07
N VAL A 48 5.48 2.66 9.64
CA VAL A 48 6.62 1.88 9.13
C VAL A 48 7.82 2.11 10.04
N GLN A 49 8.26 1.05 10.71
CA GLN A 49 9.40 1.11 11.64
C GLN A 49 10.55 0.24 11.14
N SER A 50 11.76 0.76 11.25
CA SER A 50 13.01 0.03 11.02
C SER A 50 13.94 0.28 12.20
N GLY A 51 14.63 -0.76 12.66
CA GLY A 51 15.66 -0.63 13.69
C GLY A 51 16.97 -0.01 13.19
N SER A 52 17.13 0.16 11.86
CA SER A 52 18.37 0.66 11.27
C SER A 52 18.16 1.85 10.33
N LYS A 53 17.37 1.65 9.26
CA LYS A 53 17.20 2.63 8.18
C LYS A 53 15.91 2.38 7.41
N ILE A 54 15.26 3.46 6.96
CA ILE A 54 14.21 3.44 5.94
C ILE A 54 14.75 4.20 4.73
N SER A 55 14.58 3.64 3.52
CA SER A 55 15.07 4.24 2.27
C SER A 55 13.98 4.20 1.21
N LEU A 56 13.64 5.37 0.67
CA LEU A 56 12.70 5.55 -0.42
C LEU A 56 13.46 6.14 -1.60
N ARG A 57 13.38 5.54 -2.78
CA ARG A 57 14.18 5.95 -3.95
C ARG A 57 13.37 5.93 -5.24
N VAL A 58 13.51 6.99 -6.04
CA VAL A 58 12.94 7.11 -7.39
C VAL A 58 14.01 7.65 -8.32
N GLY A 59 14.57 6.80 -9.19
CA GLY A 59 15.69 7.17 -10.05
C GLY A 59 16.90 7.69 -9.25
N GLY A 60 17.26 8.95 -9.47
CA GLY A 60 18.32 9.67 -8.74
C GLY A 60 17.87 10.37 -7.46
N ASN A 61 16.57 10.37 -7.16
CA ASN A 61 15.98 11.03 -5.98
C ASN A 61 15.84 10.03 -4.83
N PHE A 62 16.01 10.49 -3.59
CA PHE A 62 15.79 9.65 -2.42
C PHE A 62 15.42 10.42 -1.15
N ILE A 63 14.81 9.67 -0.22
CA ILE A 63 14.68 10.02 1.20
C ILE A 63 15.24 8.85 2.00
N VAL A 64 16.12 9.13 2.96
CA VAL A 64 16.68 8.12 3.86
C VAL A 64 16.52 8.58 5.30
N ILE A 65 15.88 7.75 6.13
CA ILE A 65 15.74 7.97 7.57
C ILE A 65 16.70 7.00 8.27
N HIS A 66 17.56 7.50 9.14
CA HIS A 66 18.57 6.72 9.86
C HIS A 66 18.85 7.33 11.24
N ALA A 67 19.69 6.68 12.05
CA ALA A 67 19.98 7.11 13.42
C ALA A 67 20.55 8.53 13.57
N GLY A 68 21.09 9.11 12.49
CA GLY A 68 21.64 10.47 12.48
C GLY A 68 20.67 11.56 12.01
N GLY A 69 19.50 11.20 11.48
CA GLY A 69 18.54 12.15 10.94
C GLY A 69 17.86 11.68 9.65
N VAL A 70 17.50 12.65 8.80
CA VAL A 70 16.80 12.43 7.53
C VAL A 70 17.58 13.10 6.40
N ASP A 71 18.03 12.29 5.43
CA ASP A 71 18.64 12.77 4.20
C ASP A 71 17.58 12.88 3.10
N ILE A 72 17.50 14.03 2.42
CA ILE A 72 16.60 14.26 1.29
C ILE A 72 17.42 14.75 0.10
N LYS A 73 17.31 14.08 -1.06
CA LYS A 73 18.01 14.47 -2.29
C LYS A 73 17.11 14.42 -3.51
N GLY A 74 17.12 15.51 -4.28
CA GLY A 74 16.51 15.62 -5.61
C GLY A 74 16.86 16.97 -6.25
N PRO A 75 16.62 17.15 -7.56
CA PRO A 75 16.87 18.42 -8.25
C PRO A 75 15.95 19.54 -7.78
N ALA A 76 14.76 19.20 -7.28
CA ALA A 76 13.84 20.11 -6.61
C ALA A 76 13.28 19.44 -5.35
N ILE A 77 13.21 20.18 -4.25
CA ILE A 77 12.61 19.77 -2.99
C ILE A 77 11.55 20.81 -2.64
N ASN A 78 10.29 20.47 -2.83
CA ASN A 78 9.17 21.35 -2.50
C ASN A 78 8.75 21.11 -1.05
N LEU A 79 8.96 22.10 -0.18
CA LEU A 79 8.57 22.05 1.23
C LEU A 79 7.47 23.08 1.47
N ASN A 80 6.32 22.64 2.01
CA ASN A 80 5.15 23.48 2.25
C ASN A 80 4.64 24.24 1.00
N SER A 81 4.97 23.75 -0.20
CA SER A 81 4.65 24.40 -1.47
C SER A 81 4.19 23.35 -2.48
N GLY A 82 2.87 23.17 -2.62
CA GLY A 82 2.26 22.38 -3.69
C GLY A 82 2.79 20.96 -3.89
N GLY A 83 2.47 20.38 -5.05
CA GLY A 83 2.74 19.00 -5.44
C GLY A 83 1.47 18.30 -5.94
N SER A 84 1.62 17.20 -6.66
CA SER A 84 0.52 16.30 -7.03
C SER A 84 0.84 14.92 -6.51
N PRO A 85 0.11 14.39 -5.51
CA PRO A 85 0.24 12.99 -5.13
C PRO A 85 -0.18 12.09 -6.31
N GLY A 86 0.28 10.85 -6.29
CA GLY A 86 -0.23 9.82 -7.21
C GLY A 86 -1.57 9.27 -6.73
N ASP A 87 -2.32 8.66 -7.65
CA ASP A 87 -3.61 8.03 -7.34
C ASP A 87 -3.42 6.66 -6.66
N LEU A 88 -4.36 6.30 -5.79
CA LEU A 88 -4.48 4.95 -5.24
C LEU A 88 -5.19 4.05 -6.24
N LEU A 89 -4.69 2.83 -6.44
CA LEU A 89 -5.39 1.84 -7.25
C LEU A 89 -6.49 1.13 -6.43
N GLN A 90 -7.69 1.05 -7.02
CA GLN A 90 -8.78 0.26 -6.47
C GLN A 90 -8.77 -1.17 -7.05
N PRO A 91 -9.16 -2.20 -6.26
CA PRO A 91 -9.32 -3.55 -6.77
C PRO A 91 -10.39 -3.58 -7.87
N ALA A 92 -10.05 -4.11 -9.05
CA ALA A 92 -10.94 -4.08 -10.22
C ALA A 92 -12.20 -4.97 -10.13
N ASN A 93 -12.44 -5.67 -9.01
CA ASN A 93 -13.57 -6.59 -8.87
C ASN A 93 -14.78 -5.91 -8.18
N PRO A 94 -15.93 -5.77 -8.86
CA PRO A 94 -17.14 -5.17 -8.30
C PRO A 94 -17.62 -5.78 -6.98
N ALA A 95 -17.43 -7.08 -6.73
CA ALA A 95 -17.85 -7.71 -5.48
C ALA A 95 -17.04 -7.24 -4.27
N ILE A 96 -15.74 -7.00 -4.45
CA ILE A 96 -14.85 -6.46 -3.41
C ILE A 96 -15.11 -4.97 -3.21
N LEU A 97 -15.38 -4.25 -4.31
CA LEU A 97 -15.80 -2.84 -4.23
C LEU A 97 -17.13 -2.70 -3.50
N GLN A 98 -18.08 -3.64 -3.69
CA GLN A 98 -19.37 -3.63 -3.02
C GLN A 98 -19.25 -3.97 -1.52
N ALA A 99 -18.42 -4.96 -1.17
CA ALA A 99 -18.10 -5.24 0.24
C ALA A 99 -17.38 -4.06 0.93
N ALA A 100 -16.42 -3.42 0.25
CA ALA A 100 -15.75 -2.22 0.74
C ALA A 100 -16.71 -1.01 0.88
N ALA A 101 -17.67 -0.87 -0.03
CA ALA A 101 -18.74 0.14 0.04
C ALA A 101 -19.63 -0.06 1.28
N SER A 102 -20.05 -1.29 1.54
CA SER A 102 -20.91 -1.64 2.67
C SER A 102 -20.21 -1.46 4.03
N ALA A 103 -18.88 -1.55 4.07
CA ALA A 103 -18.07 -1.35 5.27
C ALA A 103 -17.76 0.14 5.59
N GLY A 104 -18.32 1.10 4.83
CA GLY A 104 -18.15 2.53 5.10
C GLY A 104 -16.74 3.06 4.79
N SER A 105 -16.00 2.35 3.94
CA SER A 105 -14.64 2.77 3.57
C SER A 105 -14.67 4.00 2.65
N LEU A 106 -13.67 4.89 2.79
CA LEU A 106 -13.51 6.12 1.99
C LEU A 106 -13.41 5.87 0.48
N PHE A 107 -13.27 4.61 0.05
CA PHE A 107 -13.20 4.19 -1.35
C PHE A 107 -14.46 4.49 -2.17
N VAL A 108 -15.59 4.82 -1.53
CA VAL A 108 -16.90 5.03 -2.19
C VAL A 108 -17.50 6.39 -1.83
N ALA A 109 -16.67 7.41 -1.56
CA ALA A 109 -17.19 8.72 -1.20
C ALA A 109 -17.99 9.43 -2.31
N HIS A 110 -18.11 8.89 -3.53
CA HIS A 110 -18.86 9.50 -4.66
C HIS A 110 -19.61 8.48 -5.54
N CYS A 111 -20.28 7.47 -4.97
CA CYS A 111 -21.37 6.83 -5.71
C CYS A 111 -22.67 7.63 -5.47
N PRO A 112 -23.18 8.39 -6.46
CA PRO A 112 -24.52 8.95 -6.33
C PRO A 112 -25.49 7.78 -6.21
N MET A 113 -26.16 7.68 -5.06
CA MET A 113 -27.29 6.79 -4.91
C MET A 113 -28.31 7.24 -5.95
N LYS A 114 -28.71 6.31 -6.84
CA LYS A 114 -29.94 6.53 -7.61
C LYS A 114 -31.06 6.59 -6.59
N ASP A 115 -31.71 7.74 -6.52
CA ASP A 115 -32.98 7.85 -5.82
C ASP A 115 -33.98 6.94 -6.54
N ASP A 116 -34.32 5.82 -5.90
CA ASP A 116 -35.43 4.99 -6.31
C ASP A 116 -36.73 5.74 -5.98
N GLN A 117 -37.41 6.23 -7.02
CA GLN A 117 -38.87 6.43 -7.04
C GLN A 117 -39.54 5.31 -7.83
#